data_AF-A0A9Q3UB10-F1
#
_entry.id   AF-A0A9Q3UB10-F1
#
_cell.length_a   1.000
_cell.length_b   1.000
_cell.length_c   1.000
_cell.angle_alpha   90.00
_cell.angle_beta   90.00
_cell.angle_gamma   90.00
#
_symmetry.space_group_name_H-M   'P 1'
#
loop_
_entity.id
_entity.type
_entity.pdbx_description
1 polymer ?
#
loop_
_entity_poly.entity_id
_entity_poly.type
_entity_poly.pdbx_seq_one_letter_code
_entity_poly.pdbx_strand_id
1 'polypeptide(L)'
;MSSMGIAIAATGLSLVLIFVWMISLSMRRQRLETERKAREAAYRKAMQKAREQERKEREFKAETGHIPTILFLAKEAERDNVRQALYWYDKAAKLDNVTGMYGIVRLSERMREDVILKEQANFWRTAIAGMEGDIEAKFTTGKALVFGRGVEKNIQKGHQLIETAAEEGCVAAMLYMGEWQLSPENTSGHKADALYWFMKAAEKDSAEGKIQVGLCYLNGIGVDKSMVKGCYWLERAAEGGSAEAMYHAGEAWKDRGKTGNAIAYVWLFLSANMGYQPARVLRDEVAANIGVDVVVGLQSIAKPLQRKLASGMVKKHSIIRALNKVYKRDVYFPGEEELNEVLSDEHKSGANTWEETTELNFEPDMTTVTTEDQSAKPPEQKTPSKDVLDFTQNFLQP
;
A
#
# COMPACT_ATOMS: atom_id res chain seq x y z
N MET A 1 -4.41 -89.75 -73.96
CA MET A 1 -3.51 -88.70 -73.42
C MET A 1 -2.24 -89.38 -72.94
N SER A 2 -1.06 -88.98 -73.43
CA SER A 2 0.21 -89.55 -72.95
C SER A 2 0.43 -89.16 -71.49
N SER A 3 0.81 -90.12 -70.64
CA SER A 3 1.07 -89.91 -69.21
C SER A 3 2.04 -88.75 -68.93
N MET A 4 2.97 -88.50 -69.87
CA MET A 4 3.93 -87.41 -69.84
C MET A 4 3.29 -86.00 -69.94
N GLY A 5 2.24 -85.84 -70.75
CA GLY A 5 1.53 -84.56 -70.89
C GLY A 5 0.71 -84.19 -69.65
N ILE A 6 0.15 -85.19 -68.96
CA ILE A 6 -0.58 -85.01 -67.69
C ILE A 6 0.39 -84.60 -66.58
N ALA A 7 1.60 -85.17 -66.54
CA ALA A 7 2.63 -84.81 -65.56
C ALA A 7 3.15 -83.37 -65.74
N ILE A 8 3.35 -82.92 -66.99
CA ILE A 8 3.75 -81.53 -67.31
C ILE A 8 2.60 -80.56 -66.98
N ALA A 9 1.35 -80.93 -67.28
CA ALA A 9 0.19 -80.13 -66.90
C ALA A 9 0.01 -80.04 -65.38
N ALA A 10 0.23 -81.15 -64.64
CA ALA A 10 0.11 -81.19 -63.18
C ALA A 10 1.21 -80.38 -62.48
N THR A 11 2.45 -80.41 -62.98
CA THR A 11 3.56 -79.60 -62.45
C THR A 11 3.39 -78.12 -62.77
N GLY A 12 2.90 -77.77 -63.97
CA GLY A 12 2.50 -76.39 -64.31
C GLY A 12 1.37 -75.86 -63.43
N LEU A 13 0.34 -76.67 -63.18
CA LEU A 13 -0.78 -76.31 -62.30
C LEU A 13 -0.33 -76.17 -60.83
N SER A 14 0.60 -77.03 -60.37
CA SER A 14 1.22 -76.91 -59.04
C SER A 14 2.03 -75.62 -58.87
N LEU A 15 2.82 -75.23 -59.88
CA LEU A 15 3.55 -73.96 -59.87
C LEU A 15 2.60 -72.75 -59.85
N VAL A 16 1.50 -72.81 -60.61
CA VAL A 16 0.46 -71.76 -60.58
C VAL A 16 -0.19 -71.67 -59.20
N LEU A 17 -0.51 -72.80 -58.56
CA LEU A 17 -1.08 -72.83 -57.20
C LEU A 17 -0.11 -72.26 -56.16
N ILE A 18 1.18 -72.60 -56.23
CA ILE A 18 2.22 -72.04 -55.35
C ILE A 18 2.37 -70.54 -55.57
N PHE A 19 2.32 -70.07 -56.82
CA PHE A 19 2.40 -68.64 -57.15
C PHE A 19 1.18 -67.86 -56.63
N VAL A 20 -0.04 -68.39 -56.82
CA VAL A 20 -1.27 -67.83 -56.26
C VAL A 20 -1.21 -67.81 -54.73
N TRP A 21 -0.69 -68.87 -54.10
CA TRP A 21 -0.49 -68.93 -52.66
C TRP A 21 0.52 -67.89 -52.16
N MET A 22 1.65 -67.71 -52.84
CA MET A 22 2.65 -66.67 -52.51
C MET A 22 2.09 -65.25 -52.66
N ILE A 23 1.30 -64.98 -53.71
CA ILE A 23 0.59 -63.71 -53.88
C ILE A 23 -0.41 -63.51 -52.74
N SER A 24 -1.16 -64.55 -52.35
CA SER A 24 -2.09 -64.47 -51.23
C SER A 24 -1.40 -64.19 -49.90
N LEU A 25 -0.22 -64.78 -49.67
CA LEU A 25 0.61 -64.59 -48.49
C LEU A 25 1.24 -63.18 -48.46
N SER A 26 1.72 -62.71 -49.62
CA SER A 26 2.24 -61.36 -49.81
C SER A 26 1.16 -60.30 -49.54
N MET A 27 -0.03 -60.45 -50.13
CA MET A 27 -1.17 -59.57 -49.85
C MET A 27 -1.59 -59.60 -48.38
N ARG A 28 -1.56 -60.78 -47.73
CA ARG A 28 -1.86 -60.91 -46.30
C ARG A 28 -0.81 -60.20 -45.44
N ARG A 29 0.49 -60.32 -45.77
CA ARG A 29 1.57 -59.58 -45.10
C ARG A 29 1.42 -58.07 -45.28
N GLN A 30 1.13 -57.62 -46.50
CA GLN A 30 0.95 -56.20 -46.81
C GLN A 30 -0.28 -55.60 -46.10
N ARG A 31 -1.41 -56.34 -46.05
CA ARG A 31 -2.59 -55.95 -45.24
C ARG A 31 -2.23 -55.81 -43.76
N LEU A 32 -1.54 -56.80 -43.18
CA LEU A 32 -1.08 -56.75 -41.79
C LEU A 32 -0.14 -55.57 -41.52
N GLU A 33 0.77 -55.23 -42.45
CA GLU A 33 1.64 -54.06 -42.34
C GLU A 33 0.86 -52.73 -42.42
N THR A 34 -0.12 -52.63 -43.34
CA THR A 34 -0.98 -51.44 -43.42
C THR A 34 -1.85 -51.28 -42.18
N GLU A 35 -2.38 -52.37 -41.62
CA GLU A 35 -3.11 -52.37 -40.36
C GLU A 35 -2.23 -51.97 -39.18
N ARG A 36 -0.99 -52.46 -39.11
CA ARG A 36 -0.01 -52.05 -38.09
C ARG A 36 0.29 -50.56 -38.17
N LYS A 37 0.60 -50.04 -39.36
CA LYS A 37 0.84 -48.60 -39.58
C LYS A 37 -0.39 -47.77 -39.23
N ALA A 38 -1.60 -48.23 -39.58
CA ALA A 38 -2.85 -47.57 -39.22
C ALA A 38 -3.09 -47.55 -37.69
N ARG A 39 -2.82 -48.67 -37.00
CA ARG A 39 -2.89 -48.75 -35.52
C ARG A 39 -1.87 -47.87 -34.84
N GLU A 40 -0.62 -47.84 -35.32
CA GLU A 40 0.42 -46.94 -34.80
C GLU A 40 0.06 -45.48 -35.00
N ALA A 41 -0.47 -45.11 -36.17
CA ALA A 41 -0.94 -43.76 -36.44
C ALA A 41 -2.14 -43.39 -35.54
N ALA A 42 -3.10 -44.30 -35.36
CA ALA A 42 -4.24 -44.11 -34.46
C ALA A 42 -3.77 -43.96 -33.00
N TYR A 43 -2.82 -44.79 -32.56
CA TYR A 43 -2.23 -44.72 -31.23
C TYR A 43 -1.47 -43.41 -31.00
N ARG A 44 -0.64 -42.97 -31.96
CA ARG A 44 0.04 -41.66 -31.89
C ARG A 44 -0.95 -40.51 -31.79
N LYS A 45 -2.03 -40.55 -32.59
CA LYS A 45 -3.07 -39.52 -32.58
C LYS A 45 -3.88 -39.53 -31.27
N ALA A 46 -4.17 -40.70 -30.71
CA ALA A 46 -4.80 -40.85 -29.40
C ALA A 46 -3.89 -40.31 -28.28
N MET A 47 -2.59 -40.61 -28.32
CA MET A 47 -1.61 -40.09 -27.37
C MET A 47 -1.44 -38.58 -27.46
N GLN A 48 -1.46 -37.99 -28.67
CA GLN A 48 -1.45 -36.54 -28.84
C GLN A 48 -2.70 -35.89 -28.25
N LYS A 49 -3.89 -36.42 -28.54
CA LYS A 49 -5.14 -35.93 -27.95
C LYS A 49 -5.16 -36.05 -26.43
N ALA A 50 -4.65 -37.16 -25.89
CA ALA A 50 -4.54 -37.34 -24.45
C ALA A 50 -3.62 -36.30 -23.80
N ARG A 51 -2.48 -35.99 -24.43
CA ARG A 51 -1.57 -34.91 -23.96
C ARG A 51 -2.21 -33.53 -24.04
N GLU A 52 -2.93 -33.23 -25.13
CA GLU A 52 -3.64 -31.96 -25.28
C GLU A 52 -4.75 -31.81 -24.23
N GLN A 53 -5.50 -32.88 -23.96
CA GLN A 53 -6.52 -32.90 -22.94
C GLN A 53 -5.89 -32.71 -21.55
N GLU A 54 -4.84 -33.44 -21.22
CA GLU A 54 -4.12 -33.30 -19.95
C GLU A 54 -3.58 -31.87 -19.77
N ARG A 55 -3.06 -31.25 -20.84
CA ARG A 55 -2.62 -29.85 -20.82
C ARG A 55 -3.78 -28.90 -20.54
N LYS A 56 -4.91 -29.04 -21.23
CA LYS A 56 -6.11 -28.24 -21.00
C LYS A 56 -6.64 -28.39 -19.58
N GLU A 57 -6.60 -29.59 -19.03
CA GLU A 57 -7.00 -29.84 -17.65
C GLU A 57 -6.06 -29.16 -16.65
N ARG A 58 -4.75 -29.11 -16.92
CA ARG A 58 -3.79 -28.36 -16.09
C ARG A 58 -4.00 -26.85 -16.20
N GLU A 59 -4.16 -26.33 -17.40
CA GLU A 59 -4.46 -24.91 -17.63
C GLU A 59 -5.75 -24.51 -16.91
N PHE A 60 -6.82 -25.31 -17.04
CA PHE A 60 -8.06 -25.10 -16.31
C PHE A 60 -7.86 -25.09 -14.79
N LYS A 61 -7.13 -26.07 -14.23
CA LYS A 61 -6.82 -26.11 -12.78
C LYS A 61 -6.05 -24.87 -12.32
N ALA A 62 -5.11 -24.39 -13.13
CA ALA A 62 -4.36 -23.19 -12.84
C ALA A 62 -5.25 -21.93 -12.93
N GLU A 63 -6.17 -21.90 -13.89
CA GLU A 63 -7.18 -20.83 -14.00
C GLU A 63 -8.13 -20.80 -12.82
N THR A 64 -8.50 -21.95 -12.26
CA THR A 64 -9.32 -22.04 -11.05
C THR A 64 -8.56 -21.69 -9.76
N GLY A 65 -7.28 -21.33 -9.83
CA GLY A 65 -6.51 -20.90 -8.65
C GLY A 65 -5.69 -21.99 -7.96
N HIS A 66 -5.47 -23.15 -8.58
CA HIS A 66 -4.66 -24.21 -7.97
C HIS A 66 -3.16 -23.86 -7.98
N ILE A 67 -2.66 -23.31 -6.87
CA ILE A 67 -1.31 -22.75 -6.72
C ILE A 67 -0.20 -23.69 -7.22
N PRO A 68 -0.16 -25.00 -6.87
CA PRO A 68 0.90 -25.88 -7.36
C PRO A 68 0.92 -26.00 -8.89
N THR A 69 -0.25 -26.01 -9.54
CA THR A 69 -0.33 -26.08 -11.01
C THR A 69 0.07 -24.76 -11.64
N ILE A 70 -0.32 -23.63 -11.04
CA ILE A 70 0.11 -22.29 -11.48
C ILE A 70 1.63 -22.19 -11.46
N LEU A 71 2.27 -22.56 -10.34
CA LEU A 71 3.73 -22.50 -10.21
C LEU A 71 4.44 -23.47 -11.15
N PHE A 72 3.86 -24.66 -11.38
CA PHE A 72 4.37 -25.61 -12.37
C PHE A 72 4.36 -25.01 -13.79
N LEU A 73 3.22 -24.46 -14.22
CA LEU A 73 3.10 -23.82 -15.54
C LEU A 73 3.99 -22.59 -15.67
N ALA A 74 4.13 -21.78 -14.60
CA ALA A 74 5.06 -20.66 -14.56
C ALA A 74 6.49 -21.12 -14.81
N LYS A 75 6.91 -22.20 -14.12
CA LYS A 75 8.26 -22.74 -14.22
C LYS A 75 8.55 -23.40 -15.57
N GLU A 76 7.55 -24.07 -16.15
CA GLU A 76 7.62 -24.61 -17.51
C GLU A 76 7.80 -23.48 -18.53
N ALA A 77 7.01 -22.40 -18.41
CA ALA A 77 7.05 -21.25 -19.30
C ALA A 77 8.36 -20.43 -19.22
N GLU A 78 9.11 -20.46 -18.11
CA GLU A 78 10.38 -19.72 -17.99
C GLU A 78 11.41 -20.05 -19.08
N ARG A 79 11.34 -21.25 -19.67
CA ARG A 79 12.29 -21.72 -20.70
C ARG A 79 11.95 -21.19 -22.08
N ASP A 80 10.66 -21.03 -22.36
CA ASP A 80 10.14 -20.83 -23.71
C ASP A 80 9.52 -19.44 -23.89
N ASN A 81 8.85 -18.90 -22.84
CA ASN A 81 8.12 -17.64 -22.90
C ASN A 81 8.07 -16.94 -21.52
N VAL A 82 8.94 -15.94 -21.33
CA VAL A 82 9.05 -15.17 -20.08
C VAL A 82 7.77 -14.40 -19.75
N ARG A 83 7.03 -13.91 -20.76
CA ARG A 83 5.77 -13.19 -20.52
C ARG A 83 4.71 -14.13 -19.95
N GLN A 84 4.61 -15.34 -20.49
CA GLN A 84 3.71 -16.35 -19.97
C GLN A 84 4.12 -16.82 -18.56
N ALA A 85 5.42 -16.90 -18.27
CA ALA A 85 5.91 -17.18 -16.92
C ALA A 85 5.48 -16.09 -15.92
N LEU A 86 5.63 -14.81 -16.30
CA LEU A 86 5.19 -13.67 -15.48
C LEU A 86 3.68 -13.67 -15.27
N TYR A 87 2.87 -14.01 -16.28
CA TYR A 87 1.42 -14.15 -16.14
C TYR A 87 1.05 -15.12 -15.01
N TRP A 88 1.62 -16.33 -15.04
CA TRP A 88 1.34 -17.33 -14.02
C TRP A 88 1.89 -16.94 -12.65
N TYR A 89 3.07 -16.33 -12.59
CA TYR A 89 3.61 -15.82 -11.33
C TYR A 89 2.77 -14.67 -10.75
N ASP A 90 2.27 -13.75 -11.56
CA ASP A 90 1.33 -12.69 -11.14
C ASP A 90 0.04 -13.29 -10.59
N LYS A 91 -0.50 -14.32 -11.26
CA LYS A 91 -1.68 -15.04 -10.78
C LYS A 91 -1.46 -15.71 -9.43
N ALA A 92 -0.30 -16.33 -9.23
CA ALA A 92 0.08 -16.89 -7.93
C ALA A 92 0.26 -15.79 -6.86
N ALA A 93 0.91 -14.68 -7.22
CA ALA A 93 1.15 -13.56 -6.33
C ALA A 93 -0.15 -12.88 -5.87
N LYS A 94 -1.14 -12.74 -6.77
CA LYS A 94 -2.50 -12.26 -6.45
C LYS A 94 -3.24 -13.15 -5.45
N LEU A 95 -2.88 -14.43 -5.37
CA LEU A 95 -3.35 -15.40 -4.37
C LEU A 95 -2.46 -15.44 -3.11
N ASP A 96 -1.66 -14.39 -2.89
CA ASP A 96 -0.73 -14.26 -1.75
C ASP A 96 0.34 -15.36 -1.68
N ASN A 97 0.69 -15.96 -2.83
CA ASN A 97 1.77 -16.92 -2.89
C ASN A 97 3.15 -16.26 -3.00
N VAL A 98 3.95 -16.40 -1.94
CA VAL A 98 5.31 -15.88 -1.82
C VAL A 98 6.23 -16.34 -2.97
N THR A 99 6.17 -17.61 -3.39
CA THR A 99 6.97 -18.14 -4.50
C THR A 99 6.64 -17.45 -5.82
N GLY A 100 5.37 -17.10 -6.03
CA GLY A 100 4.91 -16.30 -7.17
C GLY A 100 5.56 -14.93 -7.18
N MET A 101 5.49 -14.23 -6.05
CA MET A 101 6.10 -12.90 -5.87
C MET A 101 7.61 -12.92 -6.14
N TYR A 102 8.34 -13.87 -5.54
CA TYR A 102 9.76 -14.06 -5.81
C TYR A 102 10.06 -14.38 -7.28
N GLY A 103 9.18 -15.12 -7.96
CA GLY A 103 9.27 -15.38 -9.39
C GLY A 103 9.27 -14.09 -10.22
N ILE A 104 8.35 -13.17 -9.93
CA ILE A 104 8.26 -11.87 -10.61
C ILE A 104 9.50 -11.03 -10.34
N VAL A 105 9.89 -10.90 -9.07
CA VAL A 105 11.09 -10.12 -8.68
C VAL A 105 12.32 -10.66 -9.40
N ARG A 106 12.55 -11.97 -9.38
CA ARG A 106 13.70 -12.60 -10.04
C ARG A 106 13.69 -12.40 -11.56
N LEU A 107 12.53 -12.53 -12.21
CA LEU A 107 12.43 -12.35 -13.66
C LEU A 107 12.58 -10.88 -14.07
N SER A 108 12.12 -9.94 -13.25
CA SER A 108 12.29 -8.50 -13.49
C SER A 108 13.77 -8.08 -13.55
N GLU A 109 14.63 -8.68 -12.72
CA GLU A 109 16.06 -8.36 -12.67
C GLU A 109 16.80 -8.69 -13.97
N ARG A 110 16.23 -9.61 -14.77
CA ARG A 110 16.74 -9.98 -16.10
C ARG A 110 16.29 -9.01 -17.20
N MET A 111 15.20 -8.28 -16.99
CA MET A 111 14.59 -7.35 -17.96
C MET A 111 14.61 -5.92 -17.42
N ARG A 112 15.83 -5.42 -17.13
CA ARG A 112 16.04 -4.12 -16.45
C ARG A 112 15.51 -2.90 -17.21
N GLU A 113 15.26 -3.04 -18.51
CA GLU A 113 14.78 -1.98 -19.38
C GLU A 113 13.26 -1.75 -19.23
N ASP A 114 12.52 -2.74 -18.71
CA ASP A 114 11.07 -2.63 -18.52
C ASP A 114 10.76 -1.90 -17.19
N VAL A 115 10.35 -0.63 -17.33
CA VAL A 115 10.00 0.23 -16.20
C VAL A 115 8.77 -0.27 -15.45
N ILE A 116 7.77 -0.80 -16.16
CA ILE A 116 6.51 -1.28 -15.55
C ILE A 116 6.82 -2.50 -14.68
N LEU A 117 7.56 -3.45 -15.24
CA LEU A 117 7.94 -4.66 -14.51
C LEU A 117 8.86 -4.36 -13.32
N LYS A 118 9.72 -3.34 -13.43
CA LYS A 118 10.54 -2.87 -12.31
C LYS A 118 9.69 -2.33 -11.16
N GLU A 119 8.69 -1.50 -11.45
CA GLU A 119 7.75 -1.01 -10.44
C GLU A 119 6.93 -2.15 -9.81
N GLN A 120 6.48 -3.10 -10.62
CA GLN A 120 5.79 -4.31 -10.15
C GLN A 120 6.68 -5.15 -9.23
N ALA A 121 7.96 -5.32 -9.58
CA ALA A 121 8.91 -6.03 -8.74
C ALA A 121 9.21 -5.29 -7.43
N ASN A 122 9.26 -3.95 -7.45
CA ASN A 122 9.40 -3.16 -6.23
C ASN A 122 8.20 -3.35 -5.31
N PHE A 123 6.98 -3.35 -5.85
CA PHE A 123 5.77 -3.66 -5.09
C PHE A 123 5.87 -5.03 -4.43
N TRP A 124 6.15 -6.09 -5.20
CA TRP A 124 6.20 -7.45 -4.66
C TRP A 124 7.34 -7.65 -3.65
N ARG A 125 8.48 -6.97 -3.81
CA ARG A 125 9.57 -7.00 -2.82
C ARG A 125 9.11 -6.43 -1.49
N THR A 126 8.40 -5.31 -1.50
CA THR A 126 7.81 -4.70 -0.29
C THR A 126 6.72 -5.59 0.31
N ALA A 127 5.89 -6.21 -0.52
CA ALA A 127 4.85 -7.14 -0.07
C ALA A 127 5.45 -8.37 0.65
N ILE A 128 6.54 -8.92 0.11
CA ILE A 128 7.29 -10.03 0.74
C ILE A 128 7.81 -9.62 2.11
N ALA A 129 8.49 -8.46 2.22
CA ALA A 129 8.98 -7.96 3.50
C ALA A 129 7.83 -7.80 4.53
N GLY A 130 6.67 -7.29 4.07
CA GLY A 130 5.48 -7.18 4.91
C GLY A 130 4.93 -8.51 5.43
N MET A 131 4.99 -9.57 4.62
CA MET A 131 4.61 -10.93 5.03
C MET A 131 5.64 -11.58 5.96
N GLU A 132 6.91 -11.20 5.84
CA GLU A 132 8.00 -11.65 6.71
C GLU A 132 8.03 -10.94 8.08
N GLY A 133 7.15 -9.94 8.28
CA GLY A 133 6.93 -9.28 9.57
C GLY A 133 7.30 -7.79 9.60
N ASP A 134 7.74 -7.20 8.49
CA ASP A 134 8.00 -5.76 8.43
C ASP A 134 6.69 -4.97 8.36
N ILE A 135 6.32 -4.36 9.48
CA ILE A 135 5.06 -3.62 9.63
C ILE A 135 5.03 -2.36 8.73
N GLU A 136 6.18 -1.70 8.54
CA GLU A 136 6.26 -0.53 7.65
C GLU A 136 6.13 -0.93 6.18
N ALA A 137 6.73 -2.06 5.80
CA ALA A 137 6.54 -2.62 4.46
C ALA A 137 5.10 -3.06 4.23
N LYS A 138 4.43 -3.63 5.23
CA LYS A 138 2.99 -3.96 5.17
C LYS A 138 2.13 -2.72 4.92
N PHE A 139 2.36 -1.63 5.67
CA PHE A 139 1.70 -0.35 5.44
C PHE A 139 1.97 0.20 4.03
N THR A 140 3.23 0.16 3.60
CA THR A 140 3.65 0.63 2.27
C THR A 140 2.99 -0.17 1.14
N THR A 141 2.87 -1.49 1.32
CA THR A 141 2.17 -2.39 0.39
C THR A 141 0.69 -2.05 0.33
N GLY A 142 0.06 -1.83 1.48
CA GLY A 142 -1.34 -1.40 1.56
C GLY A 142 -1.59 -0.10 0.81
N LYS A 143 -0.75 0.93 1.05
CA LYS A 143 -0.80 2.19 0.30
C LYS A 143 -0.60 1.99 -1.21
N ALA A 144 0.34 1.13 -1.61
CA ALA A 144 0.58 0.86 -3.01
C ALA A 144 -0.64 0.22 -3.69
N LEU A 145 -1.40 -0.64 -3.00
CA LEU A 145 -2.66 -1.20 -3.51
C LEU A 145 -3.78 -0.15 -3.60
N VAL A 146 -3.89 0.76 -2.63
CA VAL A 146 -4.89 1.85 -2.68
C VAL A 146 -4.63 2.77 -3.88
N PHE A 147 -3.39 3.21 -4.05
CA PHE A 147 -3.02 4.18 -5.08
C PHE A 147 -2.66 3.56 -6.44
N GLY A 148 -2.48 2.23 -6.52
CA GLY A 148 -2.11 1.52 -7.75
C GLY A 148 -0.65 1.71 -8.14
N ARG A 149 0.27 1.68 -7.16
CA ARG A 149 1.72 1.84 -7.39
C ARG A 149 2.37 0.48 -7.62
N GLY A 150 2.75 0.19 -8.86
CA GLY A 150 3.40 -1.07 -9.25
C GLY A 150 2.43 -2.23 -9.49
N VAL A 151 1.16 -2.10 -9.10
CA VAL A 151 0.10 -3.10 -9.32
C VAL A 151 -1.24 -2.43 -9.57
N GLU A 152 -2.20 -3.20 -10.09
CA GLU A 152 -3.59 -2.78 -10.23
C GLU A 152 -4.17 -2.34 -8.88
N LYS A 153 -5.01 -1.30 -8.90
CA LYS A 153 -5.65 -0.78 -7.70
C LYS A 153 -6.53 -1.84 -7.04
N ASN A 154 -6.34 -2.02 -5.75
CA ASN A 154 -7.21 -2.83 -4.90
C ASN A 154 -7.38 -2.12 -3.56
N ILE A 155 -8.32 -1.17 -3.54
CA ILE A 155 -8.57 -0.29 -2.39
C ILE A 155 -8.95 -1.12 -1.16
N GLN A 156 -9.83 -2.11 -1.32
CA GLN A 156 -10.29 -2.95 -0.22
C GLN A 156 -9.15 -3.72 0.44
N LYS A 157 -8.35 -4.45 -0.35
CA LYS A 157 -7.18 -5.19 0.18
C LYS A 157 -6.13 -4.24 0.74
N GLY A 158 -5.94 -3.08 0.10
CA GLY A 158 -5.05 -2.04 0.56
C GLY A 158 -5.40 -1.54 1.97
N HIS A 159 -6.66 -1.18 2.20
CA HIS A 159 -7.12 -0.75 3.52
C HIS A 159 -7.05 -1.87 4.57
N GLN A 160 -7.35 -3.13 4.22
CA GLN A 160 -7.17 -4.25 5.15
C GLN A 160 -5.70 -4.40 5.61
N LEU A 161 -4.74 -4.24 4.70
CA LEU A 161 -3.31 -4.29 5.06
C LEU A 161 -2.87 -3.08 5.90
N ILE A 162 -3.43 -1.90 5.64
CA ILE A 162 -3.13 -0.70 6.44
C ILE A 162 -3.73 -0.84 7.84
N GLU A 163 -4.98 -1.29 7.95
CA GLU A 163 -5.65 -1.51 9.23
C GLU A 163 -4.89 -2.52 10.09
N THR A 164 -4.52 -3.67 9.52
CA THR A 164 -3.69 -4.67 10.22
C THR A 164 -2.33 -4.11 10.64
N ALA A 165 -1.66 -3.31 9.80
CA ALA A 165 -0.42 -2.64 10.18
C ALA A 165 -0.63 -1.63 11.32
N ALA A 166 -1.76 -0.92 11.34
CA ALA A 166 -2.12 0.01 12.40
C ALA A 166 -2.38 -0.73 13.73
N GLU A 167 -3.09 -1.86 13.68
CA GLU A 167 -3.33 -2.71 14.85
C GLU A 167 -2.05 -3.33 15.43
N GLU A 168 -1.08 -3.64 14.56
CA GLU A 168 0.26 -4.11 14.96
C GLU A 168 1.17 -2.99 15.52
N GLY A 169 0.72 -1.73 15.49
CA GLY A 169 1.43 -0.62 16.12
C GLY A 169 2.13 0.35 15.16
N CYS A 170 1.92 0.25 13.84
CA CYS A 170 2.48 1.19 12.88
C CYS A 170 1.81 2.57 13.03
N VAL A 171 2.57 3.54 13.54
CA VAL A 171 2.10 4.92 13.72
C VAL A 171 1.66 5.56 12.39
N ALA A 172 2.42 5.35 11.31
CA ALA A 172 2.07 5.90 10.00
C ALA A 172 0.75 5.32 9.46
N ALA A 173 0.47 4.05 9.75
CA ALA A 173 -0.80 3.41 9.40
C ALA A 173 -1.95 3.96 10.25
N MET A 174 -1.75 4.16 11.56
CA MET A 174 -2.76 4.79 12.44
C MET A 174 -3.13 6.19 11.93
N LEU A 175 -2.13 7.02 11.59
CA LEU A 175 -2.38 8.36 11.05
C LEU A 175 -3.15 8.30 9.73
N TYR A 176 -2.74 7.43 8.81
CA TYR A 176 -3.47 7.22 7.55
C TYR A 176 -4.92 6.79 7.78
N MET A 177 -5.18 5.89 8.73
CA MET A 177 -6.54 5.46 9.05
C MET A 177 -7.37 6.63 9.58
N GLY A 178 -6.80 7.48 10.43
CA GLY A 178 -7.48 8.68 10.90
C GLY A 178 -7.82 9.65 9.78
N GLU A 179 -6.88 9.90 8.87
CA GLU A 179 -7.09 10.73 7.68
C GLU A 179 -8.14 10.13 6.73
N TRP A 180 -8.09 8.81 6.52
CA TRP A 180 -9.05 8.09 5.68
C TRP A 180 -10.47 8.18 6.21
N GLN A 181 -10.67 8.18 7.53
CA GLN A 181 -11.99 8.36 8.14
C GLN A 181 -12.58 9.76 7.92
N LEU A 182 -11.73 10.77 7.66
CA LEU A 182 -12.15 12.14 7.33
C LEU A 182 -12.19 12.42 5.83
N SER A 183 -11.71 11.49 5.01
CA SER A 183 -11.64 11.65 3.57
C SER A 183 -13.04 11.73 2.96
N PRO A 184 -13.32 12.70 2.05
CA PRO A 184 -14.56 12.72 1.28
C PRO A 184 -14.81 11.45 0.45
N GLU A 185 -13.76 10.70 0.12
CA GLU A 185 -13.85 9.44 -0.61
C GLU A 185 -14.38 8.28 0.25
N ASN A 186 -14.33 8.41 1.58
CA ASN A 186 -14.84 7.42 2.51
C ASN A 186 -16.29 7.75 2.89
N THR A 187 -17.25 7.31 2.07
CA THR A 187 -18.68 7.54 2.31
C THR A 187 -19.22 6.88 3.59
N SER A 188 -18.48 5.92 4.14
CA SER A 188 -18.78 5.23 5.41
C SER A 188 -17.93 5.74 6.58
N GLY A 189 -17.18 6.84 6.39
CA GLY A 189 -16.25 7.35 7.38
C GLY A 189 -16.95 8.04 8.55
N HIS A 190 -16.43 7.83 9.76
CA HIS A 190 -16.94 8.50 10.95
C HIS A 190 -15.86 9.35 11.61
N LYS A 191 -16.21 10.61 11.93
CA LYS A 191 -15.28 11.55 12.58
C LYS A 191 -14.77 11.03 13.94
N ALA A 192 -15.59 10.26 14.67
CA ALA A 192 -15.19 9.65 15.93
C ALA A 192 -14.08 8.59 15.73
N ASP A 193 -14.16 7.80 14.65
CA ASP A 193 -13.12 6.82 14.31
C ASP A 193 -11.80 7.51 13.93
N ALA A 194 -11.86 8.69 13.33
CA ALA A 194 -10.67 9.48 13.07
C ALA A 194 -9.95 9.85 14.37
N LEU A 195 -10.69 10.38 15.35
CA LEU A 195 -10.15 10.72 16.66
C LEU A 195 -9.56 9.48 17.36
N TYR A 196 -10.24 8.33 17.28
CA TYR A 196 -9.74 7.06 17.82
C TYR A 196 -8.35 6.70 17.27
N TRP A 197 -8.19 6.72 15.94
CA TRP A 197 -6.92 6.38 15.31
C TRP A 197 -5.81 7.39 15.60
N PHE A 198 -6.14 8.69 15.62
CA PHE A 198 -5.19 9.72 16.02
C PHE A 198 -4.77 9.60 17.50
N MET A 199 -5.70 9.23 18.38
CA MET A 199 -5.42 8.99 19.80
C MET A 199 -4.45 7.80 19.95
N LYS A 200 -4.68 6.69 19.24
CA LYS A 200 -3.75 5.55 19.21
C LYS A 200 -2.34 5.97 18.76
N ALA A 201 -2.24 6.80 17.72
CA ALA A 201 -0.94 7.33 17.29
C ALA A 201 -0.30 8.21 18.39
N ALA A 202 -1.10 9.06 19.05
CA ALA A 202 -0.64 9.94 20.13
C ALA A 202 -0.13 9.17 21.35
N GLU A 203 -0.73 8.02 21.69
CA GLU A 203 -0.28 7.13 22.76
C GLU A 203 1.07 6.47 22.49
N LYS A 204 1.39 6.24 21.20
CA LYS A 204 2.73 5.82 20.75
C LYS A 204 3.73 6.98 20.70
N ASP A 205 3.43 8.05 21.42
CA ASP A 205 4.19 9.29 21.50
C ASP A 205 4.36 10.06 20.19
N SER A 206 3.60 9.72 19.13
CA SER A 206 3.63 10.43 17.85
C SER A 206 3.33 11.92 18.00
N ALA A 207 4.24 12.78 17.53
CA ALA A 207 4.00 14.22 17.48
C ALA A 207 2.84 14.55 16.56
N GLU A 208 2.77 13.91 15.39
CA GLU A 208 1.68 14.08 14.43
C GLU A 208 0.34 13.61 15.00
N GLY A 209 0.31 12.45 15.66
CA GLY A 209 -0.92 11.97 16.31
C GLY A 209 -1.45 12.96 17.35
N LYS A 210 -0.55 13.50 18.18
CA LYS A 210 -0.89 14.55 19.16
C LYS A 210 -1.36 15.85 18.48
N ILE A 211 -0.80 16.22 17.32
CA ILE A 211 -1.27 17.36 16.54
C ILE A 211 -2.71 17.13 16.09
N GLN A 212 -2.98 16.00 15.44
CA GLN A 212 -4.30 15.66 14.92
C GLN A 212 -5.36 15.57 16.03
N VAL A 213 -5.05 14.94 17.18
CA VAL A 213 -5.94 14.95 18.35
C VAL A 213 -6.22 16.37 18.82
N GLY A 214 -5.19 17.23 18.87
CA GLY A 214 -5.32 18.64 19.21
C GLY A 214 -6.29 19.37 18.28
N LEU A 215 -6.13 19.20 16.97
CA LEU A 215 -7.00 19.78 15.95
C LEU A 215 -8.43 19.24 16.03
N CYS A 216 -8.63 17.95 16.31
CA CYS A 216 -9.95 17.36 16.52
C CYS A 216 -10.71 18.06 17.65
N TYR A 217 -10.08 18.27 18.82
CA TYR A 217 -10.70 19.02 19.91
C TYR A 217 -10.91 20.51 19.58
N LEU A 218 -9.99 21.16 18.86
CA LEU A 218 -10.16 22.58 18.50
C LEU A 218 -11.30 22.80 17.50
N ASN A 219 -11.54 21.84 16.62
CA ASN A 219 -12.52 21.95 15.54
C ASN A 219 -13.82 21.19 15.79
N GLY A 220 -13.88 20.35 16.83
CA GLY A 220 -15.04 19.52 17.13
C GLY A 220 -15.18 18.33 16.18
N ILE A 221 -14.08 17.74 15.74
CA ILE A 221 -14.07 16.60 14.82
C ILE A 221 -14.16 15.32 15.63
N GLY A 222 -15.35 14.70 15.63
CA GLY A 222 -15.58 13.43 16.32
C GLY A 222 -15.71 13.55 17.84
N VAL A 223 -15.66 14.77 18.37
CA VAL A 223 -15.75 15.09 19.80
C VAL A 223 -16.21 16.52 19.99
N ASP A 224 -16.73 16.85 21.16
CA ASP A 224 -17.08 18.23 21.50
C ASP A 224 -15.86 19.16 21.44
N LYS A 225 -16.10 20.35 20.89
CA LYS A 225 -15.08 21.38 20.75
C LYS A 225 -14.56 21.81 22.12
N SER A 226 -13.25 21.67 22.34
CA SER A 226 -12.59 22.04 23.58
C SER A 226 -11.21 22.64 23.33
N MET A 227 -11.12 23.95 23.56
CA MET A 227 -9.86 24.70 23.47
C MET A 227 -8.79 24.19 24.44
N VAL A 228 -9.20 23.88 25.68
CA VAL A 228 -8.29 23.45 26.75
C VAL A 228 -7.68 22.08 26.41
N LYS A 229 -8.50 21.11 25.96
CA LYS A 229 -8.02 19.79 25.54
C LYS A 229 -7.16 19.88 24.27
N GLY A 230 -7.59 20.66 23.29
CA GLY A 230 -6.85 20.86 22.04
C GLY A 230 -5.45 21.45 22.28
N CYS A 231 -5.37 22.55 23.05
CA CYS A 231 -4.10 23.16 23.40
C CYS A 231 -3.19 22.22 24.18
N TYR A 232 -3.73 21.40 25.09
CA TYR A 232 -2.92 20.44 25.82
C TYR A 232 -2.21 19.47 24.88
N TRP A 233 -2.92 18.88 23.90
CA TRP A 233 -2.33 17.92 22.97
C TRP A 233 -1.29 18.57 22.04
N LEU A 234 -1.57 19.76 21.52
CA LEU A 234 -0.61 20.53 20.72
C LEU A 234 0.64 20.90 21.54
N GLU A 235 0.47 21.40 22.75
CA GLU A 235 1.59 21.76 23.61
C GLU A 235 2.39 20.54 24.06
N ARG A 236 1.77 19.35 24.13
CA ARG A 236 2.47 18.10 24.41
C ARG A 236 3.36 17.64 23.26
N ALA A 237 2.94 17.85 22.02
CA ALA A 237 3.80 17.64 20.86
C ALA A 237 4.89 18.70 20.76
N ALA A 238 4.56 19.97 21.07
CA ALA A 238 5.50 21.08 21.11
C ALA A 238 6.60 20.90 22.17
N GLU A 239 6.26 20.36 23.35
CA GLU A 239 7.23 19.97 24.38
C GLU A 239 8.23 18.91 23.89
N GLY A 240 7.81 18.06 22.95
CA GLY A 240 8.67 17.09 22.27
C GLY A 240 9.52 17.67 21.14
N GLY A 241 9.43 18.98 20.89
CA GLY A 241 10.23 19.68 19.88
C GLY A 241 9.58 19.78 18.50
N SER A 242 8.31 19.39 18.33
CA SER A 242 7.62 19.57 17.05
C SER A 242 7.35 21.05 16.77
N ALA A 243 8.01 21.59 15.75
CA ALA A 243 7.85 22.99 15.34
C ALA A 243 6.44 23.28 14.78
N GLU A 244 5.83 22.30 14.12
CA GLU A 244 4.45 22.38 13.62
C GLU A 244 3.45 22.40 14.78
N ALA A 245 3.64 21.56 15.80
CA ALA A 245 2.81 21.60 17.00
C ALA A 245 2.91 22.94 17.74
N MET A 246 4.11 23.54 17.79
CA MET A 246 4.30 24.89 18.32
C MET A 246 3.54 25.93 17.49
N TYR A 247 3.50 25.79 16.16
CA TYR A 247 2.73 26.68 15.31
C TYR A 247 1.24 26.60 15.63
N HIS A 248 0.66 25.40 15.62
CA HIS A 248 -0.76 25.21 15.90
C HIS A 248 -1.13 25.60 17.35
N ALA A 249 -0.26 25.34 18.33
CA ALA A 249 -0.48 25.84 19.69
C ALA A 249 -0.50 27.37 19.70
N GLY A 250 0.41 28.00 18.96
CA GLY A 250 0.46 29.45 18.81
C GLY A 250 -0.80 30.03 18.18
N GLU A 251 -1.27 29.41 17.09
CA GLU A 251 -2.49 29.76 16.39
C GLU A 251 -3.73 29.64 17.30
N ALA A 252 -3.85 28.55 18.06
CA ALA A 252 -4.98 28.34 18.96
C ALA A 252 -5.09 29.46 20.03
N TRP A 253 -3.94 29.88 20.56
CA TRP A 253 -3.85 30.93 21.59
C TRP A 253 -3.99 32.36 21.04
N LYS A 254 -3.90 32.54 19.72
CA LYS A 254 -4.05 33.84 19.07
C LYS A 254 -5.43 34.43 19.38
N ASP A 255 -5.45 35.74 19.62
CA ASP A 255 -6.64 36.55 19.90
C ASP A 255 -7.39 36.14 21.18
N ARG A 256 -6.76 35.35 22.07
CA ARG A 256 -7.31 34.96 23.39
C ARG A 256 -6.98 35.97 24.50
N GLY A 257 -6.98 37.25 24.16
CA GLY A 257 -6.62 38.34 25.06
C GLY A 257 -5.10 38.48 25.29
N LYS A 258 -4.71 39.34 26.23
CA LYS A 258 -3.29 39.70 26.45
C LYS A 258 -2.43 38.50 26.85
N THR A 259 -2.93 37.65 27.75
CA THR A 259 -2.23 36.45 28.22
C THR A 259 -2.15 35.38 27.13
N GLY A 260 -3.24 35.17 26.38
CA GLY A 260 -3.25 34.28 25.22
C GLY A 260 -2.25 34.70 24.14
N ASN A 261 -2.26 35.98 23.75
CA ASN A 261 -1.33 36.50 22.75
C ASN A 261 0.14 36.41 23.19
N ALA A 262 0.42 36.52 24.50
CA ALA A 262 1.76 36.28 25.02
C ALA A 262 2.19 34.81 24.87
N ILE A 263 1.29 33.86 25.16
CA ILE A 263 1.54 32.42 24.95
C ILE A 263 1.70 32.11 23.46
N ALA A 264 0.82 32.68 22.63
CA ALA A 264 0.86 32.54 21.18
C ALA A 264 2.22 32.99 20.64
N TYR A 265 2.67 34.19 21.01
CA TYR A 265 3.97 34.70 20.59
C TYR A 265 5.12 33.79 21.00
N VAL A 266 5.13 33.26 22.24
CA VAL A 266 6.18 32.35 22.70
C VAL A 266 6.25 31.10 21.82
N TRP A 267 5.12 30.45 21.55
CA TRP A 267 5.09 29.25 20.73
C TRP A 267 5.48 29.53 19.27
N LEU A 268 4.95 30.60 18.67
CA LEU A 268 5.28 30.98 17.29
C LEU A 268 6.74 31.39 17.13
N PHE A 269 7.32 32.07 18.12
CA PHE A 269 8.74 32.39 18.15
C PHE A 269 9.61 31.12 18.18
N LEU A 270 9.25 30.13 18.97
CA LEU A 270 9.96 28.84 19.02
C LEU A 270 9.83 28.08 17.71
N SER A 271 8.62 27.95 17.18
CA SER A 271 8.31 27.30 15.90
C SER A 271 9.14 27.88 14.74
N ALA A 272 9.13 29.22 14.61
CA ALA A 272 9.88 29.94 13.59
C ALA A 272 11.40 29.73 13.68
N ASN A 273 11.94 29.59 14.90
CA ASN A 273 13.36 29.36 15.14
C ASN A 273 13.77 27.90 14.94
N MET A 274 12.82 26.96 14.98
CA MET A 274 13.04 25.55 14.68
C MET A 274 12.82 25.23 13.19
N GLY A 275 12.56 26.24 12.35
CA GLY A 275 12.57 26.13 10.90
C GLY A 275 11.20 26.18 10.23
N TYR A 276 10.10 26.20 10.99
CA TYR A 276 8.75 26.25 10.43
C TYR A 276 8.41 27.66 9.93
N GLN A 277 8.51 27.88 8.62
CA GLN A 277 8.40 29.21 8.01
C GLN A 277 7.06 29.90 8.23
N PRO A 278 5.89 29.22 8.14
CA PRO A 278 4.59 29.87 8.35
C PRO A 278 4.46 30.56 9.72
N ALA A 279 5.15 30.04 10.74
CA ALA A 279 5.15 30.64 12.07
C ALA A 279 5.74 32.04 12.13
N ARG A 280 6.62 32.42 11.19
CA ARG A 280 7.21 33.78 11.17
C ARG A 280 6.15 34.84 10.91
N VAL A 281 5.28 34.60 9.93
CA VAL A 281 4.22 35.54 9.55
C VAL A 281 3.27 35.72 10.73
N LEU A 282 2.75 34.61 11.25
CA LEU A 282 1.81 34.65 12.37
C LEU A 282 2.43 35.23 13.65
N ARG A 283 3.72 34.95 13.91
CA ARG A 283 4.46 35.56 15.03
C ARG A 283 4.49 37.07 14.91
N ASP A 284 4.79 37.59 13.72
CA ASP A 284 4.96 39.03 13.50
C ASP A 284 3.62 39.76 13.60
N GLU A 285 2.52 39.14 13.14
CA GLU A 285 1.17 39.62 13.39
C GLU A 285 0.86 39.73 14.89
N VAL A 286 1.13 38.67 15.67
CA VAL A 286 0.90 38.69 17.12
C VAL A 286 1.82 39.71 17.81
N ALA A 287 3.07 39.84 17.37
CA ALA A 287 4.05 40.78 17.90
C ALA A 287 3.58 42.23 17.74
N ALA A 288 3.01 42.57 16.58
CA ALA A 288 2.45 43.90 16.33
C ALA A 288 1.29 44.22 17.29
N ASN A 289 0.48 43.22 17.64
CA ASN A 289 -0.69 43.39 18.50
C ASN A 289 -0.36 43.53 20.00
N ILE A 290 0.76 42.96 20.49
CA ILE A 290 1.14 43.00 21.92
C ILE A 290 2.15 44.09 22.28
N GLY A 291 2.85 44.66 21.30
CA GLY A 291 3.81 45.75 21.48
C GLY A 291 5.25 45.30 21.76
N VAL A 292 6.21 46.15 21.35
CA VAL A 292 7.64 45.83 21.31
C VAL A 292 8.22 45.50 22.69
N ASP A 293 7.83 46.23 23.74
CA ASP A 293 8.36 46.00 25.09
C ASP A 293 7.99 44.62 25.63
N VAL A 294 6.75 44.19 25.37
CA VAL A 294 6.26 42.85 25.75
C VAL A 294 7.01 41.78 24.96
N VAL A 295 7.21 42.00 23.66
CA VAL A 295 7.96 41.10 22.78
C VAL A 295 9.40 40.87 23.30
N VAL A 296 10.12 41.94 23.65
CA VAL A 296 11.48 41.84 24.20
C VAL A 296 11.48 41.05 25.50
N GLY A 297 10.51 41.31 26.39
CA GLY A 297 10.30 40.54 27.61
C GLY A 297 10.06 39.05 27.35
N LEU A 298 9.16 38.69 26.42
CA LEU A 298 8.85 37.31 26.08
C LEU A 298 10.03 36.58 25.43
N GLN A 299 10.82 37.27 24.59
CA GLN A 299 12.03 36.68 24.01
C GLN A 299 13.07 36.31 25.07
N SER A 300 13.16 37.05 26.17
CA SER A 300 14.06 36.72 27.28
C SER A 300 13.73 35.39 27.95
N ILE A 301 12.46 34.97 27.89
CA ILE A 301 11.96 33.68 28.42
C ILE A 301 12.01 32.60 27.34
N ALA A 302 11.64 32.93 26.10
CA ALA A 302 11.58 31.98 25.00
C ALA A 302 12.96 31.48 24.54
N LYS A 303 14.00 32.33 24.53
CA LYS A 303 15.36 31.92 24.12
C LYS A 303 15.96 30.83 25.01
N PRO A 304 15.90 30.91 26.36
CA PRO A 304 16.28 29.78 27.22
C PRO A 304 15.46 28.51 26.96
N LEU A 305 14.16 28.65 26.70
CA LEU A 305 13.28 27.52 26.41
C LEU A 305 13.66 26.83 25.10
N GLN A 306 13.96 27.60 24.06
CA GLN A 306 14.49 27.13 22.78
C GLN A 306 15.75 26.28 22.98
N ARG A 307 16.71 26.75 23.78
CA ARG A 307 17.95 26.00 24.06
C ARG A 307 17.66 24.67 24.76
N LYS A 308 16.70 24.63 25.68
CA LYS A 308 16.29 23.40 26.39
C LYS A 308 15.57 22.41 25.46
N LEU A 309 14.70 22.90 24.59
CA LEU A 309 14.02 22.08 23.58
C LEU A 309 15.03 21.51 22.58
N ALA A 310 15.96 22.34 22.09
CA ALA A 310 17.02 21.91 21.19
C ALA A 310 17.99 20.89 21.83
N SER A 311 18.17 20.92 23.16
CA SER A 311 19.00 19.95 23.86
C SER A 311 18.27 18.64 24.20
N GLY A 312 16.96 18.52 23.90
CA GLY A 312 16.15 17.34 24.22
C GLY A 312 15.96 17.05 25.72
N MET A 313 16.35 17.97 26.60
CA MET A 313 16.32 17.78 28.07
C MET A 313 15.02 18.30 28.71
N VAL A 314 13.90 18.23 27.99
CA VAL A 314 12.60 18.70 28.49
C VAL A 314 11.86 17.54 29.13
N LYS A 315 11.58 17.66 30.43
CA LYS A 315 10.75 16.67 31.14
C LYS A 315 9.30 16.79 30.69
N LYS A 316 8.61 15.65 30.59
CA LYS A 316 7.17 15.54 30.31
C LYS A 316 6.37 16.56 31.13
N HIS A 317 5.51 17.34 30.48
CA HIS A 317 4.63 18.36 31.06
C HIS A 317 5.33 19.55 31.73
N SER A 318 6.66 19.68 31.66
CA SER A 318 7.37 20.73 32.40
C SER A 318 7.11 22.14 31.87
N ILE A 319 6.97 22.31 30.55
CA ILE A 319 6.68 23.60 29.92
C ILE A 319 5.21 23.95 30.14
N ILE A 320 4.31 22.99 29.94
CA ILE A 320 2.87 23.15 30.17
C ILE A 320 2.60 23.55 31.63
N ARG A 321 3.21 22.87 32.61
CA ARG A 321 3.09 23.24 34.02
C ARG A 321 3.62 24.64 34.32
N ALA A 322 4.73 25.03 33.69
CA ALA A 322 5.28 26.37 33.84
C ALA A 322 4.33 27.44 33.26
N LEU A 323 3.81 27.22 32.05
CA LEU A 323 2.84 28.12 31.41
C LEU A 323 1.54 28.21 32.23
N ASN A 324 1.02 27.08 32.72
CA ASN A 324 -0.18 27.06 33.56
C ASN A 324 0.04 27.85 34.85
N LYS A 325 1.21 27.73 35.49
CA LYS A 325 1.56 28.49 36.69
C LYS A 325 1.71 29.99 36.43
N VAL A 326 2.42 30.37 35.36
CA VAL A 326 2.72 31.78 35.04
C VAL A 326 1.45 32.52 34.60
N TYR A 327 0.63 31.88 33.77
CA TYR A 327 -0.56 32.50 33.18
C TYR A 327 -1.88 32.12 33.87
N LYS A 328 -1.83 31.36 34.98
CA LYS A 328 -2.99 30.90 35.75
C LYS A 328 -4.05 30.22 34.87
N ARG A 329 -3.61 29.32 34.00
CA ARG A 329 -4.47 28.59 33.05
C ARG A 329 -5.21 27.45 33.75
N ASP A 330 -6.33 27.05 33.17
CA ASP A 330 -7.01 25.81 33.52
C ASP A 330 -6.09 24.61 33.30
N VAL A 331 -6.08 23.73 34.29
CA VAL A 331 -5.20 22.57 34.32
C VAL A 331 -5.95 21.38 33.74
N TYR A 332 -5.56 20.95 32.53
CA TYR A 332 -6.02 19.70 31.94
C TYR A 332 -4.85 18.74 31.75
N PHE A 333 -5.03 17.53 32.27
CA PHE A 333 -4.21 16.37 32.03
C PHE A 333 -5.20 15.20 31.87
N PRO A 334 -5.28 14.54 30.70
CA PRO A 334 -6.20 13.43 30.50
C PRO A 334 -5.89 12.32 31.50
N GLY A 335 -6.93 11.83 32.17
CA GLY A 335 -6.85 10.65 33.04
C GLY A 335 -6.82 9.35 32.22
N GLU A 336 -6.43 8.24 32.85
CA GLU A 336 -6.43 6.93 32.18
C GLU A 336 -7.84 6.51 31.76
N GLU A 337 -8.87 6.81 32.57
CA GLU A 337 -10.26 6.51 32.26
C GLU A 337 -10.75 7.24 31.00
N GLU A 338 -10.45 8.54 30.87
CA GLU A 338 -10.84 9.35 29.70
C GLU A 338 -10.16 8.86 28.41
N LEU A 339 -8.88 8.46 28.50
CA LEU A 339 -8.18 7.89 27.36
C LEU A 339 -8.75 6.52 26.99
N ASN A 340 -9.02 5.67 27.97
CA ASN A 340 -9.60 4.35 27.76
C ASN A 340 -11.01 4.40 27.18
N GLU A 341 -11.81 5.42 27.53
CA GLU A 341 -13.14 5.63 26.94
C GLU A 341 -13.04 5.87 25.44
N VAL A 342 -12.20 6.82 25.03
CA VAL A 342 -11.96 7.14 23.61
C VAL A 342 -11.34 5.96 22.85
N LEU A 343 -10.54 5.15 23.52
CA LEU A 343 -9.84 4.00 22.93
C LEU A 343 -10.60 2.67 23.07
N SER A 344 -11.80 2.69 23.65
CA SER A 344 -12.63 1.50 23.74
C SER A 344 -13.14 1.08 22.35
N ASP A 345 -13.20 -0.23 22.09
CA ASP A 345 -13.65 -0.76 20.80
C ASP A 345 -15.14 -0.47 20.52
N GLU A 346 -15.89 0.08 21.49
CA GLU A 346 -17.29 0.50 21.33
C GLU A 346 -17.45 1.60 20.28
N HIS A 347 -16.40 2.39 20.02
CA HIS A 347 -16.41 3.41 18.97
C HIS A 347 -16.28 2.84 17.55
N LYS A 348 -15.80 1.59 17.36
CA LYS A 348 -15.69 0.94 16.04
C LYS A 348 -17.06 0.67 15.39
N SER A 349 -18.17 0.91 16.10
CA SER A 349 -19.53 0.73 15.60
C SER A 349 -20.38 1.98 15.83
N GLY A 350 -20.43 2.87 14.85
CA GLY A 350 -21.32 4.03 14.85
C GLY A 350 -22.80 3.65 14.65
N ALA A 351 -23.42 3.03 15.65
CA ALA A 351 -24.86 3.16 15.90
C ALA A 351 -25.06 4.23 16.96
N ASN A 352 -24.77 5.49 16.63
CA ASN A 352 -25.25 6.64 17.41
C ASN A 352 -25.68 7.72 16.42
N THR A 353 -26.99 7.76 16.19
CA THR A 353 -27.71 8.80 15.46
C THR A 353 -27.56 10.13 16.19
N TRP A 354 -26.69 11.00 15.69
CA TRP A 354 -26.73 12.43 15.98
C TRP A 354 -26.95 13.13 14.65
N GLU A 355 -28.10 13.79 14.57
CA GLU A 355 -28.64 14.43 13.37
C GLU A 355 -27.63 15.40 12.75
N GLU A 356 -27.31 15.15 11.48
CA GLU A 356 -26.66 16.11 10.60
C GLU A 356 -27.49 17.38 10.49
N THR A 357 -27.01 18.48 11.05
CA THR A 357 -27.32 19.80 10.52
C THR A 357 -26.09 20.68 10.58
N THR A 358 -25.38 20.78 9.45
CA THR A 358 -25.04 22.03 8.75
C THR A 358 -23.96 21.75 7.71
N GLU A 359 -24.30 21.99 6.44
CA GLU A 359 -23.35 22.13 5.34
C GLU A 359 -22.36 23.25 5.71
N LEU A 360 -21.10 22.88 5.92
CA LEU A 360 -19.99 23.82 6.09
C LEU A 360 -19.00 23.56 4.96
N ASN A 361 -18.94 24.53 4.05
CA ASN A 361 -17.99 24.61 2.95
C ASN A 361 -16.58 24.37 3.46
N PHE A 362 -15.98 23.30 2.97
CA PHE A 362 -14.59 22.93 3.21
C PHE A 362 -13.72 23.74 2.24
N GLU A 363 -13.05 24.79 2.72
CA GLU A 363 -11.85 25.30 2.03
C GLU A 363 -10.67 24.45 2.52
N PRO A 364 -10.02 23.66 1.64
CA PRO A 364 -8.94 22.78 2.04
C PRO A 364 -7.63 23.59 2.09
N ASP A 365 -7.38 24.29 3.18
CA ASP A 365 -6.02 24.69 3.56
C ASP A 365 -5.48 23.71 4.62
N MET A 366 -5.49 22.42 4.27
CA MET A 366 -4.59 21.44 4.87
C MET A 366 -3.29 21.53 4.08
N THR A 367 -2.39 22.42 4.50
CA THR A 367 -1.02 22.46 3.99
C THR A 367 -0.30 21.18 4.39
N THR A 368 -0.44 20.14 3.57
CA THR A 368 0.57 19.11 3.46
C THR A 368 1.82 19.80 2.92
N VAL A 369 2.77 20.11 3.80
CA VAL A 369 4.11 20.49 3.39
C VAL A 369 4.74 19.23 2.80
N THR A 370 4.48 19.00 1.52
CA THR A 370 5.36 18.19 0.68
C THR A 370 6.71 18.89 0.70
N THR A 371 7.73 18.24 1.22
CA THR A 371 9.13 18.63 1.09
C THR A 371 9.51 18.56 -0.39
N GLU A 372 9.23 19.62 -1.14
CA GLU A 372 9.83 19.88 -2.44
C GLU A 372 11.11 20.69 -2.26
N ASP A 373 12.20 20.06 -2.63
CA ASP A 373 13.56 20.55 -2.70
C ASP A 373 13.62 21.74 -3.70
N GLN A 374 13.76 22.97 -3.21
CA GLN A 374 14.00 24.14 -4.05
C GLN A 374 15.50 24.46 -4.12
N SER A 375 16.14 24.08 -5.22
CA SER A 375 17.33 24.79 -5.70
C SER A 375 17.22 25.10 -7.21
N ALA A 376 17.21 26.41 -7.49
CA ALA A 376 17.58 27.14 -8.70
C ALA A 376 17.45 26.47 -10.10
N LYS A 377 16.63 27.07 -10.99
CA LYS A 377 16.80 27.03 -12.48
C LYS A 377 18.12 27.71 -12.88
N PRO A 378 18.79 27.44 -14.04
CA PRO A 378 18.23 27.08 -15.38
C PRO A 378 19.12 26.05 -16.19
N PRO A 379 19.00 25.81 -17.52
CA PRO A 379 17.98 26.15 -18.52
C PRO A 379 17.34 24.93 -19.24
N GLU A 380 16.37 25.22 -20.11
CA GLU A 380 15.56 24.31 -20.94
C GLU A 380 16.28 23.08 -21.50
N GLN A 381 15.83 21.90 -21.09
CA GLN A 381 16.01 20.66 -21.85
C GLN A 381 14.70 19.88 -21.87
N LYS A 382 14.33 19.44 -23.07
CA LYS A 382 13.07 18.78 -23.44
C LYS A 382 12.68 17.68 -22.44
N THR A 383 11.50 17.81 -21.85
CA THR A 383 10.81 16.75 -21.10
C THR A 383 10.43 15.59 -22.02
N PRO A 384 10.73 14.32 -21.68
CA PRO A 384 9.95 13.20 -22.18
C PRO A 384 8.64 13.09 -21.37
N SER A 385 7.58 12.59 -22.00
CA SER A 385 6.21 12.52 -21.47
C SER A 385 6.13 11.74 -20.15
N LYS A 386 5.42 12.31 -19.16
CA LYS A 386 4.84 11.54 -18.04
C LYS A 386 3.59 10.84 -18.58
N ASP A 387 3.79 9.72 -19.26
CA ASP A 387 2.71 8.76 -19.46
C ASP A 387 2.49 8.06 -18.12
N VAL A 388 1.28 8.20 -17.56
CA VAL A 388 0.83 7.42 -16.41
C VAL A 388 0.97 5.95 -16.81
N LEU A 389 1.87 5.22 -16.15
CA LEU A 389 2.07 3.79 -16.44
C LEU A 389 0.75 3.06 -16.22
N ASP A 390 0.15 2.60 -17.31
CA ASP A 390 -1.12 1.90 -17.28
C ASP A 390 -0.88 0.42 -16.97
N PHE A 391 -1.07 0.04 -15.71
CA PHE A 391 -0.99 -1.35 -15.26
C PHE A 391 -2.21 -2.20 -15.67
N THR A 392 -3.25 -1.61 -16.28
CA THR A 392 -4.42 -2.33 -16.80
C THR A 392 -4.20 -2.88 -18.21
N GLN A 393 -3.17 -2.38 -18.92
CA GLN A 393 -2.64 -3.08 -20.08
C GLN A 393 -2.02 -4.37 -19.59
N ASN A 394 -2.81 -5.45 -19.62
CA ASN A 394 -2.35 -6.81 -19.43
C ASN A 394 -1.32 -7.14 -20.53
N PHE A 395 -0.07 -6.71 -20.37
CA PHE A 395 1.08 -7.17 -21.16
C PHE A 395 1.34 -8.68 -20.95
N LEU A 396 0.53 -9.32 -20.10
CA LEU A 396 0.55 -10.71 -19.68
C LEU A 396 -0.61 -11.54 -20.24
N GLN A 397 -1.44 -11.02 -21.17
CA GLN A 397 -2.29 -11.92 -21.94
C GLN A 397 -1.40 -12.81 -22.85
N PRO A 398 -1.60 -14.13 -22.83
CA PRO A 398 -0.73 -15.09 -23.51
C PRO A 398 -0.65 -14.91 -25.02
#